data_AF-A0A931RXN9-F1
#
_entry.id   AF-A0A931RXN9-F1
#
_cell.length_a   1.000
_cell.length_b   1.000
_cell.length_c   1.000
_cell.angle_alpha   90.00
_cell.angle_beta   90.00
_cell.angle_gamma   90.00
#
_symmetry.space_group_name_H-M   'P 1'
#
loop_
_entity.id
_entity.type
_entity.pdbx_description
1 polymer ?
#
loop_
_entity_poly.entity_id
_entity_poly.type
_entity_poly.pdbx_seq_one_letter_code
_entity_poly.pdbx_strand_id
1 'polypeptide(L)' 'MQNIGVISSHVTHGDDLVVLSRKEYERLQNHLRELQDVLRKIRRGEKELRAGKTKTIASLKELL' A
#
# COMPACT_ATOMS: atom_id res chain seq x y z
N MET A 1 7.63 -18.65 -4.41
CA MET A 1 7.41 -18.26 -5.82
C MET A 1 5.97 -17.81 -5.94
N GLN A 2 5.70 -16.70 -6.65
CA GLN A 2 4.33 -16.28 -6.92
C GLN A 2 3.77 -17.12 -8.06
N ASN A 3 2.66 -17.82 -7.83
CA ASN A 3 1.98 -18.58 -8.87
C ASN A 3 0.86 -17.73 -9.45
N ILE A 4 1.21 -16.89 -10.42
CA ILE A 4 0.26 -16.09 -11.18
C ILE A 4 0.00 -16.81 -12.50
N GLY A 5 -1.25 -17.21 -12.72
CA GLY A 5 -1.74 -17.72 -14.00
C GLY A 5 -2.54 -16.64 -14.73
N VAL A 6 -2.59 -16.72 -16.05
CA VAL A 6 -3.47 -15.87 -16.86
C VAL A 6 -4.40 -16.77 -17.66
N ILE A 7 -5.70 -16.54 -17.55
CA ILE A 7 -6.69 -17.14 -18.44
C ILE A 7 -6.96 -16.11 -19.53
N SER A 8 -6.66 -16.50 -20.76
CA SER A 8 -6.85 -15.63 -21.93
C SER A 8 -8.33 -15.34 -22.19
N SER A 9 -8.58 -14.11 -22.63
CA SER A 9 -9.76 -13.58 -23.31
C SER A 9 -10.41 -14.53 -24.32
N HIS A 10 -9.63 -15.37 -25.01
CA HIS A 10 -10.16 -16.38 -25.94
C HIS A 10 -11.00 -17.45 -25.25
N VAL A 11 -10.72 -17.75 -23.98
CA VAL A 11 -11.46 -18.72 -23.18
C VAL A 11 -12.57 -18.03 -22.39
N THR A 12 -12.32 -16.82 -21.90
CA THR A 12 -13.28 -16.05 -21.07
C THR A 12 -14.31 -15.29 -21.88
N HIS A 13 -14.16 -15.24 -23.22
CA HIS A 13 -15.03 -14.50 -24.15
C HIS A 13 -15.20 -13.03 -23.74
N GLY A 14 -14.11 -12.41 -23.29
CA GLY A 14 -14.09 -11.08 -22.69
C GLY A 14 -12.66 -10.66 -22.36
N ASP A 15 -12.41 -10.19 -21.14
CA ASP A 15 -11.08 -9.74 -20.70
C ASP A 15 -10.17 -10.90 -20.28
N ASP A 16 -8.86 -10.64 -20.33
CA ASP A 16 -7.85 -11.52 -19.72
C ASP A 16 -8.00 -11.53 -18.19
N LEU A 17 -8.07 -12.72 -17.59
CA LEU A 17 -8.21 -12.87 -16.15
C LEU A 17 -6.87 -13.30 -15.53
N VAL A 18 -6.45 -12.56 -14.51
CA VAL A 18 -5.30 -12.93 -13.68
C VAL A 18 -5.77 -13.79 -12.52
N VAL A 19 -5.27 -15.02 -12.47
CA VAL A 19 -5.57 -15.99 -11.42
C VAL A 19 -4.37 -16.10 -10.49
N LEU A 20 -4.64 -15.96 -9.20
CA LEU A 20 -3.67 -16.10 -8.14
C LEU A 20 -4.33 -16.81 -6.96
N SER A 21 -3.51 -17.39 -6.08
CA SER A 21 -4.07 -18.01 -4.88
C SER A 21 -4.70 -16.94 -3.98
N ARG A 22 -5.74 -17.32 -3.23
CA ARG A 22 -6.39 -16.44 -2.25
C ARG A 22 -5.37 -15.81 -1.29
N LYS A 23 -4.41 -16.60 -0.82
CA LYS A 23 -3.34 -16.14 0.08
C LYS A 23 -2.48 -15.04 -0.54
N GLU A 24 -2.14 -15.16 -1.82
CA GLU A 24 -1.38 -14.14 -2.54
C GLU A 24 -2.22 -12.87 -2.75
N TYR A 25 -3.50 -13.02 -3.08
CA TYR A 25 -4.40 -11.88 -3.25
C TYR A 25 -4.55 -11.08 -1.95
N GLU A 26 -4.83 -11.75 -0.84
CA GLU A 26 -4.94 -11.11 0.48
C GLU A 26 -3.63 -10.43 0.89
N ARG A 27 -2.48 -11.07 0.63
CA ARG A 27 -1.16 -10.46 0.86
C ARG A 27 -0.96 -9.19 0.04
N LEU A 28 -1.31 -9.20 -1.24
CA LEU A 28 -1.21 -8.02 -2.11
C LEU A 28 -2.14 -6.89 -1.65
N GLN A 29 -3.37 -7.21 -1.25
CA GLN A 29 -4.30 -6.23 -0.70
C GLN A 29 -3.79 -5.60 0.61
N ASN A 30 -3.18 -6.39 1.49
CA ASN A 30 -2.58 -5.88 2.72
C ASN A 30 -1.42 -4.95 2.41
N HIS A 31 -0.51 -5.37 1.53
CA HIS A 31 0.62 -4.54 1.14
C HIS A 31 0.19 -3.22 0.48
N LEU A 32 -0.83 -3.25 -0.38
CA LEU A 32 -1.38 -2.03 -0.98
C LEU A 32 -1.97 -1.08 0.08
N ARG A 33 -2.69 -1.61 1.08
CA ARG A 33 -3.22 -0.81 2.18
C ARG A 33 -2.11 -0.16 3.01
N GLU A 34 -1.05 -0.91 3.30
CA GLU A 34 0.13 -0.40 4.02
C GLU A 34 0.81 0.73 3.23
N LEU A 35 1.04 0.54 1.93
CA LEU A 35 1.63 1.57 1.07
C LEU A 35 0.76 2.83 1.02
N GLN A 36 -0.56 2.68 0.90
CA GLN A 36 -1.48 3.82 0.91
C GLN A 36 -1.41 4.60 2.22
N ASP A 37 -1.34 3.91 3.37
CA ASP A 37 -1.20 4.54 4.67
C ASP A 37 0.14 5.26 4.83
N VAL A 38 1.24 4.62 4.42
CA VAL A 38 2.58 5.23 4.42
C VAL A 38 2.61 6.49 3.57
N LEU A 39 2.12 6.43 2.32
CA LEU A 39 2.07 7.58 1.43
C LEU A 39 1.22 8.72 2.01
N ARG A 40 0.09 8.38 2.67
CA ARG A 40 -0.75 9.37 3.34
C ARG A 40 -0.01 10.05 4.50
N LYS A 41 0.71 9.28 5.32
CA LYS A 41 1.52 9.81 6.43
C LYS A 41 2.64 10.71 5.93
N ILE A 42 3.36 10.32 4.88
CA ILE A 42 4.41 11.14 4.26
C ILE A 42 3.82 12.46 3.76
N ARG A 43 2.77 12.40 2.93
CA ARG A 43 2.12 13.60 2.38
C ARG A 43 1.63 14.54 3.48
N ARG A 44 1.05 13.99 4.55
CA ARG A 44 0.63 14.77 5.72
C ARG A 44 1.82 15.42 6.42
N GLY A 45 2.86 14.63 6.71
CA GLY A 45 4.08 15.12 7.38
C GLY A 45 4.76 16.24 6.60
N GLU A 46 4.91 16.09 5.28
CA GLU A 46 5.47 17.13 4.42
C GLU A 46 4.65 18.42 4.45
N LYS A 47 3.31 18.30 4.41
CA LYS A 47 2.41 19.46 4.50
C LYS A 47 2.56 20.19 5.85
N GLU A 48 2.58 19.43 6.94
CA GLU A 48 2.70 19.99 8.29
C GLU A 48 4.08 20.62 8.52
N LEU A 49 5.15 19.99 8.03
CA LEU A 49 6.51 20.53 8.05
C LEU A 49 6.61 21.86 7.30
N ARG A 50 6.10 21.92 6.06
CA ARG A 50 6.09 23.17 5.26
C ARG A 50 5.26 24.27 5.91
N ALA A 51 4.20 23.91 6.63
CA ALA A 51 3.35 24.86 7.35
C ALA A 51 3.95 25.29 8.71
N GLY A 52 5.14 24.82 9.09
CA GLY A 52 5.75 25.09 10.38
C GLY A 52 4.99 24.50 11.57
N LYS A 53 4.11 23.52 11.35
CA LYS A 53 3.27 22.88 12.37
C LYS A 53 3.96 21.67 13.02
N THR A 54 5.28 21.61 12.99
CA THR A 54 6.10 20.54 13.56
C THR A 54 6.74 20.97 14.86
N LYS A 55 6.86 20.06 15.83
CA LYS A 55 7.65 20.26 17.05
C LYS A 55 8.96 19.49 16.93
N THR A 56 10.08 20.13 17.22
CA THR A 56 11.35 19.43 17.43
C THR A 56 11.27 18.74 18.78
N ILE A 57 11.44 17.42 18.80
CA ILE A 57 11.55 16.63 20.01
C ILE A 57 12.99 16.10 20.10
N ALA A 58 13.62 16.25 21.26
CA ALA A 58 15.00 15.81 21.46
C ALA A 58 15.07 14.33 21.84
N SER A 59 13.98 13.76 22.35
CA SER A 59 13.89 12.33 22.66
C SER A 59 12.44 11.80 22.63
N LEU A 60 12.28 10.50 22.42
CA LEU A 60 10.98 9.81 22.46
C LEU A 60 10.27 9.95 23.83
N LYS A 61 11.00 10.20 24.92
CA LYS A 61 10.41 10.40 26.26
C LYS A 61 9.58 11.68 26.37
N GLU A 62 9.77 12.64 25.47
CA GLU A 62 9.00 13.89 25.44
C GLU A 62 7.60 13.73 24.84
N LEU A 63 7.28 12.54 24.29
CA LEU A 63 5.98 12.22 23.68
C LEU A 63 5.05 11.39 24.57
N LEU A 64 5.52 10.94 25.75
CA LEU A 64 4.77 10.16 26.74
C LEU A 64 4.28 11.07 27.87
#